data_AF-A0AAW4WSL0-F1
#
_entry.id   AF-A0AAW4WSL0-F1
#
_cell.length_a   1.000
_cell.length_b   1.000
_cell.length_c   1.000
_cell.angle_alpha   90.00
_cell.angle_beta   90.00
_cell.angle_gamma   90.00
#
_symmetry.space_group_name_H-M   'P 1'
#
loop_
_entity.id
_entity.type
_entity.pdbx_description
1 polymer ?
#
loop_
_entity_poly.entity_id
_entity_poly.type
_entity_poly.pdbx_seq_one_letter_code
_entity_poly.pdbx_strand_id
1 'polypeptide(L)' 'DHEVRLAFERQTSSGALGYSLPLGHLLSSRLPFGGVGGSGIGAYHGKAGFRTFSHIKTVVSKPQFPDTLRLVYPPFKDR' A
#
# COMPACT_ATOMS: atom_id res chain seq x y z
N ASP A 1 3.76 -11.64 28.48
CA ASP A 1 5.17 -11.28 28.31
C ASP A 1 5.31 -10.38 27.08
N HIS A 2 6.00 -9.25 27.20
CA HIS A 2 6.20 -8.29 26.12
C HIS A 2 7.24 -8.75 25.09
N GLU A 3 8.32 -9.36 25.57
CA GLU A 3 9.42 -9.83 24.71
C GLU A 3 8.95 -10.96 23.80
N VAL A 4 8.10 -11.84 24.33
CA VAL A 4 7.50 -12.92 23.53
C VAL A 4 6.61 -12.35 22.42
N ARG A 5 5.86 -11.28 22.68
CA ARG A 5 5.03 -10.64 21.64
C ARG A 5 5.89 -10.03 20.54
N LEU A 6 6.93 -9.28 20.92
CA LEU A 6 7.88 -8.71 19.97
C LEU A 6 8.58 -9.78 19.12
N ALA A 7 8.93 -10.92 19.72
CA ALA A 7 9.51 -12.04 18.98
C ALA A 7 8.55 -12.55 17.90
N PHE A 8 7.27 -12.75 18.23
CA PHE A 8 6.25 -13.16 17.26
C PHE A 8 6.06 -12.13 16.13
N GLU A 9 6.02 -10.83 16.44
CA GLU A 9 5.88 -9.76 15.45
C GLU A 9 7.05 -9.72 14.47
N ARG A 10 8.27 -9.95 14.95
CA ARG A 10 9.50 -9.78 14.16
C ARG A 10 9.96 -11.04 13.45
N GLN A 11 9.61 -12.21 13.96
CA GLN A 11 10.15 -13.49 13.47
C GLN A 11 9.13 -14.32 12.68
N THR A 12 7.89 -13.85 12.52
CA THR A 12 6.86 -14.54 11.74
C THR A 12 6.25 -13.61 10.69
N SER A 13 5.61 -14.21 9.67
CA SER A 13 4.88 -13.49 8.64
C SER A 13 3.46 -14.03 8.56
N SER A 14 2.47 -13.13 8.57
CA SER A 14 1.05 -13.47 8.56
C SER A 14 0.23 -12.31 8.00
N GLY A 15 -1.00 -12.57 7.57
CA GLY A 15 -1.89 -11.53 7.07
C GLY A 15 -2.37 -10.55 8.16
N ALA A 16 -2.53 -11.05 9.39
CA ALA A 16 -2.85 -10.25 10.56
C ALA A 16 -2.38 -10.98 11.83
N LEU A 17 -1.96 -10.19 12.82
CA LEU A 17 -1.58 -10.68 14.15
C LEU A 17 -2.46 -10.00 15.19
N GLY A 18 -3.09 -10.78 16.07
CA GLY A 18 -3.95 -10.28 17.13
C GLY A 18 -3.66 -10.98 18.45
N TYR A 19 -3.50 -10.21 19.52
CA TYR A 19 -3.24 -10.76 20.86
C TYR A 19 -4.52 -10.78 21.69
N SER A 20 -4.84 -11.95 22.26
CA SER A 20 -5.97 -12.14 23.20
C SER A 20 -7.34 -11.74 22.65
N LEU A 21 -7.44 -11.44 21.34
CA LEU A 21 -8.67 -11.08 20.66
C LEU A 21 -8.72 -11.81 19.31
N PRO A 22 -9.11 -13.10 19.31
CA PRO A 22 -9.34 -13.85 18.07
C PRO A 22 -10.35 -13.11 17.20
N LEU A 23 -10.10 -13.07 15.90
CA LEU A 23 -10.97 -12.41 14.91
C LEU A 23 -11.16 -10.89 15.10
N GLY A 24 -10.59 -10.26 16.11
CA GLY A 24 -10.81 -8.83 16.39
C GLY A 24 -10.42 -7.90 15.24
N HIS A 25 -9.39 -8.29 14.48
CA HIS A 25 -8.92 -7.53 13.31
C HIS A 25 -9.92 -7.52 12.15
N LEU A 26 -10.93 -8.40 12.15
CA LEU A 26 -12.04 -8.42 11.18
C LEU A 26 -13.17 -7.46 11.55
N LEU A 27 -13.26 -7.01 12.80
CA LEU A 27 -14.40 -6.22 13.27
C LEU A 27 -14.35 -4.77 12.78
N SER A 28 -13.17 -4.27 12.43
CA SER A 28 -12.98 -2.88 12.01
C SER A 28 -12.78 -2.80 10.51
N SER A 29 -13.68 -2.09 9.82
CA SER A 29 -13.54 -1.75 8.40
C SER A 29 -12.36 -0.82 8.10
N ARG A 30 -11.71 -0.26 9.13
CA ARG A 30 -10.49 0.55 8.99
C ARG A 30 -9.22 -0.29 8.89
N LEU A 31 -9.26 -1.54 9.32
CA LEU A 31 -8.13 -2.46 9.23
C LEU A 31 -8.24 -3.25 7.91
N PRO A 32 -7.19 -3.22 7.06
CA PRO A 32 -7.17 -4.03 5.85
C PRO A 32 -7.11 -5.51 6.23
N PHE A 33 -7.98 -6.32 5.62
CA PHE A 33 -7.98 -7.76 5.77
C PHE A 33 -7.43 -8.41 4.49
N GLY A 34 -6.41 -9.24 4.64
CA GLY A 34 -5.67 -9.83 3.52
C GLY A 34 -4.67 -10.89 3.98
N GLY A 35 -4.11 -11.62 3.03
CA GLY A 35 -3.14 -12.69 3.25
C GLY A 35 -1.73 -12.33 2.78
N VAL A 36 -0.79 -13.23 3.07
CA VAL A 36 0.59 -13.20 2.56
C VAL A 36 1.06 -14.62 2.22
N GLY A 37 1.76 -14.79 1.10
CA GLY A 37 2.26 -16.10 0.65
C GLY A 37 1.13 -17.07 0.28
N GLY A 38 1.20 -18.31 0.75
CA GLY A 38 0.18 -19.35 0.45
C GLY A 38 -1.21 -19.04 0.99
N SER A 39 -1.35 -18.05 1.88
CA SER A 39 -2.66 -17.60 2.41
C SER A 39 -3.36 -16.58 1.52
N GLY A 40 -2.70 -16.06 0.47
CA GLY A 40 -3.28 -15.11 -0.49
C GLY A 40 -2.42 -13.86 -0.72
N ILE A 41 -2.94 -12.97 -1.57
CA ILE A 41 -2.32 -11.68 -1.91
C ILE A 41 -3.36 -10.55 -1.90
N GLY A 42 -2.88 -9.32 -1.68
CA GLY A 42 -3.73 -8.14 -1.60
C GLY A 42 -4.51 -8.07 -0.29
N ALA A 43 -5.31 -7.02 -0.17
CA ALA A 43 -6.18 -6.81 0.99
C ALA A 43 -7.45 -6.07 0.58
N TYR A 44 -8.51 -6.25 1.34
CA TYR A 44 -9.75 -5.49 1.20
C TYR A 44 -10.18 -4.96 2.57
N HIS A 45 -11.44 -4.54 2.67
CA HIS A 45 -12.07 -3.89 3.82
C HIS A 45 -11.96 -2.36 3.83
N GLY A 46 -13.10 -1.70 3.99
CA GLY A 46 -13.25 -0.23 3.93
C GLY A 46 -12.50 0.43 2.77
N LYS A 47 -11.61 1.37 3.10
CA LYS A 47 -10.81 2.12 2.11
C LYS A 47 -9.86 1.20 1.31
N ALA A 48 -9.32 0.15 1.92
CA ALA A 48 -8.47 -0.80 1.21
C ALA A 48 -9.27 -1.54 0.14
N GLY A 49 -10.50 -1.98 0.48
CA GLY A 49 -11.43 -2.58 -0.49
C GLY A 49 -11.73 -1.66 -1.67
N PHE A 50 -12.03 -0.39 -1.43
CA PHE A 50 -12.25 0.58 -2.51
C PHE A 50 -11.02 0.70 -3.43
N ARG A 51 -9.81 0.79 -2.86
CA ARG A 51 -8.56 0.86 -3.66
C ARG A 51 -8.32 -0.41 -4.46
N THR A 52 -8.63 -1.57 -3.90
CA THR A 52 -8.46 -2.87 -4.57
C THR A 52 -9.38 -3.04 -5.77
N PHE A 53 -10.61 -2.54 -5.69
CA PHE A 53 -11.60 -2.63 -6.78
C PHE A 53 -11.69 -1.37 -7.64
N SER A 54 -10.75 -0.43 -7.48
CA SER A 54 -10.69 0.80 -8.28
C SER A 54 -9.38 0.86 -9.05
N HIS A 55 -9.44 1.42 -10.26
CA HIS A 55 -8.24 1.78 -10.99
C HIS A 55 -7.73 3.15 -10.55
N ILE A 56 -6.51 3.22 -10.01
CA ILE A 56 -5.84 4.49 -9.69
C ILE A 56 -5.35 5.11 -11.00
N LYS A 57 -6.20 5.95 -11.61
CA LYS A 57 -5.87 6.66 -12.85
C LYS A 57 -4.94 7.83 -12.55
N THR A 58 -3.70 7.74 -13.02
CA THR A 58 -2.76 8.85 -12.99
C THR A 58 -3.13 9.87 -14.06
N VAL A 59 -3.28 11.13 -13.67
CA VAL A 59 -3.54 12.26 -14.58
C VAL A 59 -2.43 13.29 -14.40
N VAL A 60 -1.73 13.62 -15.47
CA VAL A 60 -0.65 14.60 -15.48
C VAL A 60 -1.03 15.73 -16.42
N SER A 61 -0.76 16.96 -16.00
CA SER A 61 -0.93 18.15 -16.84
C SER A 61 0.31 19.03 -16.73
N LYS A 62 0.68 19.67 -17.84
CA LYS A 62 1.67 20.75 -17.88
C LYS A 62 1.06 21.96 -18.59
N PRO A 63 1.47 23.19 -18.26
CA PRO A 63 1.09 24.36 -19.03
C PRO A 63 1.53 24.22 -20.50
N GLN A 64 0.67 24.67 -21.42
CA GLN A 64 1.05 24.77 -22.84
C GLN A 64 2.08 25.88 -23.06
N PHE A 65 1.97 26.97 -22.29
CA PHE A 65 2.92 28.08 -22.32
C PHE A 65 3.03 28.76 -20.94
N PRO A 66 4.24 29.13 -20.46
CA PRO A 66 5.53 28.76 -21.03
C PRO A 66 5.81 27.26 -20.87
N ASP A 67 6.61 26.70 -21.78
CA ASP A 67 6.95 25.28 -21.76
C ASP A 67 7.94 24.95 -20.64
N THR A 68 7.41 24.36 -19.55
CA THR A 68 8.17 24.03 -18.34
C THR A 68 9.11 22.83 -18.50
N LEU A 69 9.01 22.07 -19.59
CA LEU A 69 9.81 20.87 -19.84
C LEU A 69 10.88 21.06 -20.93
N ARG A 70 11.16 22.30 -21.34
CA ARG A 70 12.12 22.60 -22.42
C ARG A 70 13.50 21.95 -22.24
N LEU A 71 13.96 21.79 -21.01
CA LEU A 71 15.27 21.20 -20.70
C LEU A 71 15.37 19.70 -21.01
N VAL A 72 14.25 18.97 -20.96
CA VAL A 72 14.23 17.52 -21.24
C VAL A 72 13.97 17.21 -22.72
N TYR A 73 13.78 18.24 -23.54
CA TYR A 73 13.66 18.10 -24.99
C TYR A 73 15.02 18.31 -25.68
N PRO A 74 15.36 17.52 -26.71
CA PRO A 74 16.56 17.72 -27.49
C PRO A 74 16.50 19.01 -28.35
N PRO A 75 17.65 19.53 -28.83
CA PRO A 75 19.00 19.01 -28.59
C PRO A 75 19.50 19.37 -27.19
N PHE A 76 20.07 18.38 -26.51
CA PHE A 76 20.79 18.59 -25.27
C PHE A 76 22.11 19.29 -25.60
N LYS A 77 22.47 20.33 -24.84
CA LYS A 77 23.79 20.92 -24.99
C LYS A 77 24.81 19.90 -24.48
N ASP A 78 25.66 19.40 -25.38
CA ASP A 78 26.91 18.78 -24.95
C ASP A 78 27.74 19.83 -24.22
N ARG A 79 28.41 19.37 -23.17
CA ARG A 79 29.21 20.20 -22.27
C ARG A 79 30.46 20.71 -22.97
#